data_AF-A0A2N1JGL7-F1
#
_entry.id   AF-A0A2N1JGL7-F1
#
_cell.length_a   1.000
_cell.length_b   1.000
_cell.length_c   1.000
_cell.angle_alpha   90.00
_cell.angle_beta   90.00
_cell.angle_gamma   90.00
#
_symmetry.space_group_name_H-M   'P 1'
#
loop_
_entity.id
_entity.type
_entity.pdbx_description
1 polymer ?
#
loop_
_entity_poly.entity_id
_entity_poly.type
_entity_poly.pdbx_seq_one_letter_code
_entity_poly.pdbx_strand_id
1 'polypeptide(L)'
;MDSAAIPLPTIICTIAIIAGAWFAYSRLTLPSSKPGGGAYDPQTGIGRGAPGFQTNVRRVALPADLVARIRAGEEISPEEIAAAQEKLATGQAAAPQKPEDEWIPAGLRKKQGNTGGRRKGRK
;
A
#
# COMPACT_ATOMS: atom_id res chain seq x y z
N MET A 1 52.04 -25.54 10.79
CA MET A 1 50.69 -25.43 10.20
C MET A 1 50.40 -23.95 10.07
N ASP A 2 50.74 -23.39 8.92
CA ASP A 2 50.67 -21.95 8.70
C ASP A 2 49.21 -21.52 8.63
N SER A 3 48.78 -20.71 9.60
CA SER A 3 47.47 -20.08 9.60
C SER A 3 47.42 -19.10 8.43
N ALA A 4 46.83 -19.53 7.32
CA ALA A 4 46.57 -18.67 6.17
C ALA A 4 45.62 -17.55 6.60
N ALA A 5 46.17 -16.35 6.82
CA ALA A 5 45.40 -15.15 7.12
C ALA A 5 44.46 -14.88 5.93
N ILE A 6 43.16 -15.13 6.14
CA ILE A 6 42.14 -14.90 5.11
C ILE A 6 42.13 -13.40 4.82
N PRO A 7 42.41 -12.96 3.58
CA PRO A 7 42.48 -11.55 3.27
C PRO A 7 41.10 -10.92 3.48
N LEU A 8 41.05 -9.82 4.24
CA LEU A 8 39.83 -9.03 4.50
C LEU A 8 38.88 -8.84 3.29
N PRO A 9 39.35 -8.61 2.04
CA PRO A 9 38.45 -8.48 0.89
C PRO A 9 37.62 -9.74 0.58
N THR A 10 38.11 -10.96 0.86
CA THR A 10 37.34 -12.18 0.57
C THR A 10 36.20 -12.36 1.57
N ILE A 11 36.42 -11.99 2.83
CA ILE A 11 35.39 -11.99 3.88
C ILE A 11 34.27 -11.01 3.54
N ILE A 12 34.62 -9.81 3.06
CA ILE A 12 33.61 -8.81 2.65
C ILE A 12 32.80 -9.32 1.44
N CYS A 13 33.46 -9.98 0.49
CA CYS A 13 32.81 -10.49 -0.71
C CYS A 13 31.81 -11.62 -0.40
N THR A 14 32.15 -12.55 0.50
CA THR A 14 31.24 -13.63 0.90
C THR A 14 30.03 -13.12 1.68
N ILE A 15 30.23 -12.15 2.58
CA ILE A 15 29.13 -11.50 3.30
C ILE A 15 28.18 -10.78 2.32
N ALA A 16 28.73 -10.08 1.32
CA ALA A 16 27.91 -9.39 0.32
C ALA A 16 27.10 -10.36 -0.55
N ILE A 17 27.66 -11.51 -0.93
CA ILE A 17 26.96 -12.55 -1.69
C ILE A 17 25.83 -13.18 -0.84
N ILE A 18 26.10 -13.50 0.42
CA ILE A 18 25.10 -14.06 1.33
C ILE A 18 23.96 -13.06 1.57
N ALA A 19 24.29 -11.79 1.82
CA ALA A 19 23.30 -10.73 1.99
C ALA A 19 22.47 -10.50 0.72
N GLY A 20 23.10 -10.51 -0.46
CA GLY A 20 22.44 -10.40 -1.75
C GLY A 20 21.50 -11.57 -2.03
N ALA A 21 21.94 -12.80 -1.74
CA ALA A 21 21.13 -14.01 -1.88
C ALA A 21 19.94 -14.02 -0.90
N TRP A 22 20.15 -13.63 0.36
CA TRP A 22 19.08 -13.52 1.36
C TRP A 22 18.07 -12.42 1.00
N PHE A 23 18.54 -11.27 0.50
CA PHE A 23 17.67 -10.20 0.04
C PHE A 23 16.87 -10.62 -1.19
N ALA A 24 17.48 -11.29 -2.16
CA ALA A 24 16.76 -11.82 -3.34
C ALA A 24 15.75 -12.90 -2.95
N TYR A 25 16.12 -13.81 -2.03
CA TYR A 25 15.24 -14.86 -1.53
C TYR A 25 14.05 -14.28 -0.78
N SER A 26 14.29 -13.38 0.18
CA SER A 26 13.21 -12.72 0.93
C SER A 26 12.27 -11.94 0.00
N ARG A 27 12.78 -11.28 -1.02
CA ARG A 27 11.95 -10.58 -2.01
C ARG A 27 11.14 -11.51 -2.90
N LEU A 28 11.58 -12.76 -3.09
CA LEU A 28 10.90 -13.75 -3.94
C LEU A 28 9.94 -14.65 -3.16
N THR A 29 10.24 -14.94 -1.90
CA THR A 29 9.50 -15.93 -1.09
C THR A 29 8.57 -15.33 -0.06
N LEU A 30 8.64 -14.02 0.23
CA LEU A 30 7.64 -13.41 1.09
C LEU A 30 6.30 -13.33 0.34
N PRO A 31 5.25 -14.05 0.80
CA PRO A 31 3.94 -13.93 0.20
C PRO A 31 3.46 -12.49 0.45
N SER A 32 3.11 -11.82 -0.65
CA SER A 32 2.38 -10.55 -0.61
C SER A 32 1.04 -10.80 0.10
N SER A 33 1.02 -10.68 1.43
CA SER A 33 -0.19 -10.71 2.22
C SER A 33 -1.06 -9.52 1.78
N LYS A 34 -2.11 -9.81 1.02
CA LYS A 34 -3.09 -8.79 0.61
C LYS A 34 -3.73 -8.21 1.86
N PRO A 35 -3.65 -6.89 2.09
CA PRO A 35 -4.26 -6.28 3.26
C PRO A 35 -5.77 -6.23 3.03
N GLY A 36 -6.50 -7.14 3.68
CA GLY A 36 -7.95 -7.08 3.70
C GLY A 36 -8.54 -8.44 4.05
N GLY A 37 -9.28 -8.47 5.16
CA GLY A 37 -9.85 -9.66 5.81
C GLY A 37 -10.28 -10.80 4.88
N GLY A 38 -9.91 -12.01 5.29
CA GLY A 38 -10.14 -13.25 4.54
C GLY A 38 -11.62 -13.55 4.30
N ALA A 39 -11.85 -14.64 3.57
CA ALA A 39 -13.19 -15.18 3.33
C ALA A 39 -13.93 -15.45 4.66
N TYR A 40 -15.25 -15.38 4.62
CA TYR A 40 -16.11 -15.63 5.78
C TYR A 40 -15.87 -17.01 6.36
N ASP A 41 -15.54 -17.06 7.64
CA ASP A 41 -15.45 -18.29 8.41
C ASP A 41 -16.76 -18.49 9.21
N PRO A 42 -17.55 -19.52 8.90
CA PRO A 42 -18.84 -19.75 9.55
C PRO A 42 -18.73 -20.16 11.02
N GLN A 43 -17.57 -20.63 11.49
CA GLN A 43 -17.39 -21.04 12.90
C GLN A 43 -17.12 -19.84 13.80
N THR A 44 -16.32 -18.89 13.33
CA THR A 44 -16.00 -17.67 14.09
C THR A 44 -16.99 -16.53 13.81
N GLY A 45 -17.76 -16.61 12.72
CA GLY A 45 -18.64 -15.53 12.26
C GLY A 45 -17.87 -14.32 11.73
N ILE A 46 -16.55 -14.45 11.55
CA ILE A 46 -15.66 -13.36 11.16
C ILE A 46 -15.27 -13.56 9.69
N GLY A 47 -15.27 -12.47 8.92
CA GLY A 47 -14.75 -12.44 7.56
C GLY A 47 -15.74 -11.89 6.54
N ARG A 48 -15.28 -11.80 5.29
CA ARG A 48 -16.08 -11.24 4.18
C ARG A 48 -16.99 -12.30 3.58
N GLY A 49 -18.28 -12.02 3.49
CA GLY A 49 -19.30 -12.90 2.93
C GLY A 49 -20.25 -13.52 3.96
N ALA A 50 -20.38 -12.92 5.15
CA ALA A 50 -21.33 -13.40 6.15
C ALA A 50 -22.76 -13.51 5.57
N PRO A 51 -23.44 -14.66 5.75
CA PRO A 51 -24.81 -14.85 5.28
C PRO A 51 -25.73 -13.75 5.81
N GLY A 52 -26.48 -13.11 4.92
CA GLY A 52 -27.41 -12.04 5.28
C GLY A 52 -26.80 -10.64 5.44
N PHE A 53 -25.47 -10.47 5.29
CA PHE A 53 -24.82 -9.15 5.36
C PHE A 53 -24.04 -8.81 4.09
N GLN A 54 -24.32 -7.65 3.50
CA GLN A 54 -23.58 -7.14 2.34
C GLN A 54 -22.21 -6.60 2.79
N THR A 55 -21.24 -7.51 2.88
CA THR A 55 -19.88 -7.21 3.38
C THR A 55 -18.87 -6.91 2.26
N ASN A 56 -19.25 -7.10 0.99
CA ASN A 56 -18.39 -6.88 -0.17
C ASN A 56 -18.63 -5.52 -0.82
N VAL A 57 -18.63 -4.46 -0.02
CA VAL A 57 -18.71 -3.07 -0.52
C VAL A 57 -17.31 -2.58 -0.88
N ARG A 58 -17.16 -2.06 -2.10
CA ARG A 58 -15.91 -1.49 -2.60
C ARG A 58 -15.74 -0.07 -2.07
N ARG A 59 -14.54 0.26 -1.60
CA ARG A 59 -14.17 1.65 -1.29
C ARG A 59 -13.97 2.42 -2.59
N VAL A 60 -14.67 3.55 -2.71
CA VAL A 60 -14.61 4.44 -3.87
C VAL A 60 -13.84 5.70 -3.48
N ALA A 61 -12.95 6.14 -4.36
CA ALA A 61 -12.24 7.41 -4.18
C ALA A 61 -13.15 8.57 -4.59
N LEU A 62 -13.27 9.58 -3.73
CA LEU A 62 -14.04 10.80 -3.97
C LEU A 62 -13.15 12.04 -3.70
N PRO A 63 -13.43 13.19 -4.35
CA PRO A 63 -12.73 14.43 -4.09
C PRO A 63 -12.88 14.86 -2.62
N ALA A 64 -11.86 15.55 -2.09
CA ALA A 64 -11.80 15.94 -0.68
C ALA A 64 -13.02 16.79 -0.25
N ASP A 65 -13.46 17.71 -1.11
CA ASP A 65 -14.59 18.61 -0.83
C ASP A 65 -15.90 17.84 -0.65
N LEU A 66 -16.16 16.83 -1.49
CA LEU A 66 -17.33 15.96 -1.33
C LEU A 66 -17.22 15.09 -0.09
N VAL A 67 -16.03 14.59 0.23
CA VAL A 67 -15.82 13.82 1.47
C VAL A 67 -16.11 14.68 2.70
N ALA A 68 -15.72 15.96 2.70
CA ALA A 68 -16.02 16.88 3.79
C ALA A 68 -17.53 17.12 3.94
N ARG A 69 -18.25 17.34 2.83
CA ARG A 69 -19.72 17.51 2.83
C ARG A 69 -20.46 16.25 3.30
N ILE A 70 -20.04 15.07 2.83
CA ILE A 70 -20.58 13.77 3.30
C ILE A 70 -20.36 13.62 4.81
N ARG A 71 -19.16 13.98 5.31
CA ARG A 71 -18.86 13.91 6.75
C ARG A 71 -19.68 14.90 7.57
N ALA A 72 -20.00 16.06 7.00
CA ALA A 72 -20.87 17.06 7.61
C ALA A 72 -22.35 16.63 7.63
N GLY A 73 -22.71 15.55 6.95
CA GLY A 73 -24.09 15.05 6.88
C GLY A 73 -24.96 15.76 5.84
N GLU A 74 -24.35 16.45 4.86
CA GLU A 74 -25.08 17.07 3.76
C GLU A 74 -25.62 16.01 2.79
N GLU A 75 -26.85 16.18 2.33
CA GLU A 75 -27.46 15.30 1.31
C GLU A 75 -26.85 15.59 -0.07
N ILE A 76 -26.17 14.60 -0.63
CA ILE A 76 -25.50 14.70 -1.93
C ILE A 76 -26.14 13.70 -2.89
N SER A 77 -26.42 14.15 -4.11
CA SER A 77 -27.10 13.32 -5.10
C SER A 77 -26.15 12.27 -5.71
N PRO A 78 -26.68 11.10 -6.14
CA PRO A 78 -25.88 10.07 -6.82
C PRO A 78 -25.16 10.58 -8.07
N GLU A 79 -25.77 11.50 -8.80
CA GLU A 79 -25.23 12.08 -10.03
C GLU A 79 -23.98 12.92 -9.75
N GLU A 80 -23.96 13.68 -8.65
CA GLU A 80 -22.81 14.47 -8.24
C GLU A 80 -21.62 13.58 -7.86
N ILE A 81 -21.89 12.46 -7.19
CA ILE A 81 -20.89 11.44 -6.83
C ILE A 81 -20.30 10.81 -8.09
N ALA A 82 -21.14 10.45 -9.07
CA ALA A 82 -20.68 9.85 -10.33
C ALA A 82 -19.82 10.83 -11.14
N ALA A 83 -20.27 12.08 -11.29
CA ALA A 83 -19.50 13.12 -11.98
C ALA A 83 -18.15 13.39 -11.31
N ALA A 84 -18.10 13.32 -9.97
CA ALA A 84 -16.86 13.47 -9.22
C ALA A 84 -15.89 12.30 -9.41
N GLN A 85 -16.40 11.08 -9.54
CA GLN A 85 -15.57 9.92 -9.87
C GLN A 85 -14.96 10.03 -11.27
N GLU A 86 -15.74 10.51 -12.25
CA GLU A 86 -15.24 10.74 -13.61
C GLU A 86 -14.12 11.79 -13.62
N LYS A 87 -14.30 12.91 -12.91
CA LYS A 87 -13.27 13.96 -12.77
C LYS A 87 -11.97 13.44 -12.17
N LEU A 88 -12.06 12.54 -11.18
CA LEU A 88 -10.91 11.85 -10.60
C LEU A 88 -10.23 10.89 -11.59
N ALA A 89 -11.03 10.13 -12.35
CA ALA A 89 -10.51 9.19 -13.35
C ALA A 89 -9.76 9.92 -14.48
N THR A 90 -10.21 11.13 -14.86
CA THR A 90 -9.55 12.00 -15.84
C THR A 90 -8.32 12.72 -15.28
N GLY A 91 -8.02 12.60 -13.98
CA GLY A 91 -6.81 13.13 -13.36
C GLY A 91 -6.83 14.64 -13.09
N GLN A 92 -8.01 15.28 -13.13
CA GLN A 92 -8.15 16.72 -12.88
C GLN A 92 -8.26 17.10 -11.40
N ALA A 93 -8.33 16.12 -10.50
CA ALA A 93 -8.38 16.36 -9.06
C ALA A 93 -6.98 16.23 -8.44
N ALA A 94 -6.53 17.33 -7.82
CA ALA A 94 -5.27 17.43 -7.11
C ALA A 94 -5.15 16.30 -6.06
N ALA A 95 -3.93 15.79 -5.91
CA ALA A 95 -3.62 14.65 -5.04
C ALA A 95 -4.17 14.88 -3.62
N PRO A 96 -4.95 13.94 -3.06
CA PRO A 96 -5.47 14.06 -1.71
C PRO A 96 -4.29 14.11 -0.74
N GLN A 97 -4.20 15.20 0.03
CA GLN A 97 -3.28 15.28 1.16
C GLN A 97 -3.69 14.19 2.15
N LYS A 98 -2.73 13.31 2.42
CA LYS A 98 -2.86 12.13 3.26
C LYS A 98 -2.98 12.58 4.72
N PRO A 99 -4.16 12.47 5.38
CA PRO A 99 -4.34 12.93 6.76
C PRO A 99 -3.54 12.09 7.77
N GLU A 100 -2.97 10.95 7.36
CA GLU A 100 -2.09 10.13 8.19
C GLU A 100 -0.83 10.87 8.69
N ASP A 101 -0.44 11.99 8.06
CA ASP A 101 0.75 12.75 8.43
C ASP A 101 0.52 13.85 9.49
N GLU A 102 -0.72 14.01 9.98
CA GLU A 102 -1.12 15.08 10.91
C GLU A 102 -0.88 14.72 12.38
N TRP A 103 -0.96 13.42 12.72
CA TRP A 103 -0.65 12.92 14.06
C TRP A 103 0.85 12.67 14.31
N ILE A 104 1.67 12.64 13.25
CA ILE A 104 3.10 12.34 13.37
C ILE A 104 3.87 13.61 13.76
N PRO A 105 4.53 13.65 14.93
CA PRO A 105 5.33 14.82 15.33
C PRO A 105 6.43 15.08 14.31
N ALA A 106 6.72 16.36 14.04
CA ALA A 106 7.58 16.80 12.94
C ALA A 106 8.97 16.12 12.90
N GLY A 107 9.50 15.68 14.05
CA GLY A 107 10.77 14.97 14.16
C GLY A 107 10.78 13.49 13.74
N LEU A 108 9.62 12.86 13.51
CA LEU A 108 9.50 11.46 13.06
C LEU A 108 9.01 11.30 11.61
N ARG A 109 8.75 12.40 10.90
CA ARG A 109 8.33 12.37 9.49
C ARG A 109 9.45 11.79 8.61
N LYS A 110 9.37 10.51 8.25
CA LYS A 110 10.26 9.92 7.24
C LYS A 110 9.95 10.55 5.88
N LYS A 111 10.97 11.15 5.26
CA LYS A 111 10.94 11.72 3.91
C LYS A 111 10.41 10.67 2.92
N GLN A 112 9.15 10.82 2.50
CA GLN A 112 8.49 9.93 1.56
C GLN A 112 9.14 10.12 0.18
N GLY A 113 10.06 9.22 -0.16
CA GLY A 113 10.77 9.22 -1.43
C GLY A 113 9.81 8.92 -2.58
N ASN A 114 9.73 9.87 -3.52
CA ASN A 114 9.11 9.72 -4.83
C ASN A 114 9.86 8.66 -5.65
N THR A 115 9.42 7.39 -5.60
CA THR A 115 9.89 6.37 -6.54
C THR A 115 8.92 6.31 -7.72
N GLY A 116 9.11 7.29 -8.62
CA GLY A 116 8.47 7.36 -9.92
C GLY A 116 8.72 6.10 -10.77
N GLY A 117 7.70 5.76 -11.57
CA GLY A 117 7.55 4.46 -12.20
C GLY A 117 8.58 4.06 -13.25
N ARG A 118 8.67 2.75 -13.46
CA ARG A 118 9.29 2.15 -14.64
C ARG A 118 8.38 1.03 -15.16
N ARG A 119 7.30 1.41 -15.83
CA ARG A 119 6.57 0.53 -16.75
C ARG A 119 7.50 0.21 -17.92
N LYS A 120 8.02 -1.02 -18.01
CA LYS A 120 8.71 -1.51 -19.20
C LYS A 120 7.76 -2.48 -19.89
N GLY A 121 7.11 -1.99 -20.95
CA GLY A 121 6.32 -2.82 -21.85
C GLY A 121 7.18 -3.91 -22.47
N ARG A 122 6.56 -5.06 -22.72
CA ARG A 122 7.16 -6.12 -23.53
C ARG A 122 6.17 -6.46 -24.63
N LYS A 123 6.64 -6.28 -25.87
CA LYS A 123 6.06 -6.81 -27.10
C LYS A 123 5.90 -8.31 -27.02
#